data_AF-A0A7Y1SXU1-F1
#
_entry.id   AF-A0A7Y1SXU1-F1
#
_cell.length_a   1.000
_cell.length_b   1.000
_cell.length_c   1.000
_cell.angle_alpha   90.00
_cell.angle_beta   90.00
_cell.angle_gamma   90.00
#
_symmetry.space_group_name_H-M   'P 1'
#
loop_
_entity.id
_entity.type
_entity.pdbx_description
1 polymer ?
#
loop_
_entity_poly.entity_id
_entity_poly.type
_entity_poly.pdbx_seq_one_letter_code
_entity_poly.pdbx_strand_id
1 'polypeptide(L)'
;MADNIFEQFAEMLSSPGPVNWKLAEEMAKSVIGTSPGVPDPGTFETLYRVVEVHMHDVSPLGTPGKDPRLVTASQFLTSNLKGLSYLLEPLSELIKRSMGTELPSPIPLDGLTPALIGMQAGSLMGMLAQRTMGHFDSLLPLLGGSQELVAANVDSFAADHELDVDQVRL
;
A
#
# COMPACT_ATOMS: atom_id res chain seq x y z
N MET A 1 -8.22 29.71 -18.21
CA MET A 1 -8.64 28.66 -17.26
C MET A 1 -8.17 27.26 -17.71
N ALA A 2 -7.93 27.00 -19.00
CA ALA A 2 -7.38 25.74 -19.51
C ALA A 2 -5.86 25.56 -19.28
N ASP A 3 -5.08 26.64 -19.25
CA ASP A 3 -3.61 26.56 -19.11
C ASP A 3 -3.15 25.93 -17.78
N ASN A 4 -3.94 26.10 -16.72
CA ASN A 4 -3.63 25.57 -15.39
C ASN A 4 -3.76 24.04 -15.28
N ILE A 5 -4.62 23.42 -16.11
CA ILE A 5 -4.84 21.96 -16.07
C ILE A 5 -3.68 21.23 -16.75
N PHE A 6 -3.16 21.77 -17.85
CA PHE A 6 -2.00 21.19 -18.54
C PHE A 6 -0.72 21.34 -17.73
N GLU A 7 -0.52 22.47 -17.04
CA GLU A 7 0.61 22.64 -16.12
C GLU A 7 0.52 21.70 -14.92
N GLN A 8 -0.65 21.56 -14.30
CA GLN A 8 -0.86 20.58 -13.21
C GLN A 8 -0.65 19.14 -13.68
N PHE A 9 -1.10 18.79 -14.89
CA PHE A 9 -0.90 17.47 -15.46
C PHE A 9 0.58 17.20 -15.79
N ALA A 10 1.27 18.18 -16.36
CA ALA A 10 2.70 18.10 -16.62
C ALA A 10 3.50 17.97 -15.31
N GLU A 11 3.15 18.73 -14.28
CA GLU A 11 3.75 18.64 -12.94
C GLU A 11 3.47 17.29 -12.28
N MET A 12 2.26 16.75 -12.43
CA MET A 12 1.91 15.42 -11.92
C MET A 12 2.72 14.32 -12.60
N LEU A 13 2.98 14.43 -13.90
CA LEU A 13 3.82 13.50 -14.65
C LEU A 13 5.32 13.67 -14.35
N SER A 14 5.73 14.89 -14.01
CA SER A 14 7.12 15.26 -13.75
C SER A 14 7.45 15.05 -12.28
N SER A 15 7.80 13.81 -11.92
CA SER A 15 8.36 13.50 -10.61
C SER A 15 9.82 13.02 -10.75
N PRO A 16 10.78 13.64 -10.02
CA PRO A 16 12.16 13.20 -10.04
C PRO A 16 12.28 11.81 -9.40
N GLY A 17 12.87 10.86 -10.14
CA GLY A 17 13.17 9.53 -9.64
C GLY A 17 12.87 8.41 -10.64
N PRO A 18 13.23 7.15 -10.30
CA PRO A 18 12.91 5.97 -11.11
C PRO A 18 11.40 5.67 -11.16
N VAL A 19 10.63 6.11 -10.16
CA VAL A 19 9.19 5.87 -10.05
C VAL A 19 8.50 7.17 -9.63
N ASN A 20 7.38 7.49 -10.28
CA ASN A 20 6.54 8.61 -9.88
C ASN A 20 5.58 8.17 -8.75
N TRP A 21 6.06 8.30 -7.51
CA TRP A 21 5.31 7.89 -6.32
C TRP A 21 4.06 8.72 -6.05
N LYS A 22 4.08 10.01 -6.42
CA LYS A 22 2.90 10.89 -6.30
C LYS A 22 1.76 10.37 -7.18
N LEU A 23 2.07 10.04 -8.44
CA LEU A 23 1.10 9.46 -9.36
C LEU A 23 0.64 8.07 -8.91
N ALA A 24 1.55 7.27 -8.33
CA ALA A 24 1.18 5.98 -7.74
C ALA A 24 0.17 6.14 -6.59
N GLU A 25 0.39 7.10 -5.70
CA GLU A 25 -0.51 7.38 -4.58
C GLU A 25 -1.89 7.84 -5.06
N GLU A 26 -1.94 8.77 -6.02
CA GLU A 26 -3.22 9.24 -6.58
C GLU A 26 -3.97 8.14 -7.34
N MET A 27 -3.25 7.32 -8.11
CA MET A 27 -3.86 6.17 -8.80
C MET A 27 -4.41 5.16 -7.79
N ALA A 28 -3.66 4.85 -6.74
CA ALA A 28 -4.09 3.93 -5.70
C ALA A 28 -5.33 4.46 -4.94
N LYS A 29 -5.35 5.74 -4.58
CA LYS A 29 -6.53 6.40 -3.98
C LYS A 29 -7.73 6.34 -4.91
N SER A 30 -7.53 6.56 -6.22
CA SER A 30 -8.60 6.46 -7.21
C SER A 30 -9.19 5.05 -7.30
N VAL A 31 -8.37 4.00 -7.18
CA VAL A 31 -8.83 2.60 -7.16
C VAL A 31 -9.57 2.27 -5.86
N ILE A 32 -9.04 2.73 -4.72
CA ILE A 32 -9.67 2.52 -3.41
C ILE A 32 -11.03 3.21 -3.32
N GLY A 33 -11.12 4.44 -3.83
CA GLY A 33 -12.29 5.29 -3.69
C GLY A 33 -12.51 5.71 -2.23
N THR A 34 -13.75 5.72 -1.78
CA THR A 34 -14.11 6.09 -0.41
C THR A 34 -13.88 4.90 0.53
N SER A 35 -12.93 5.05 1.47
CA SER A 35 -12.75 4.06 2.53
C SER A 35 -13.71 4.33 3.70
N PRO A 36 -14.39 3.31 4.25
CA PRO A 36 -15.09 3.41 5.53
C PRO A 36 -14.15 3.89 6.64
N GLY A 37 -14.72 4.54 7.65
CA GLY A 37 -13.98 4.90 8.85
C GLY A 37 -13.53 3.66 9.63
N VAL A 38 -12.60 3.87 10.57
CA VAL A 38 -12.14 2.83 11.48
C VAL A 38 -13.08 2.77 12.70
N PRO A 39 -13.50 1.58 13.16
CA PRO A 39 -14.26 1.43 14.40
C PRO A 39 -13.43 1.79 15.64
N ASP A 40 -14.08 1.85 16.81
CA ASP A 40 -13.38 2.13 18.07
C ASP A 40 -12.30 1.06 18.35
N PRO A 41 -11.04 1.47 18.60
CA PRO A 41 -9.93 0.53 18.71
C PRO A 41 -9.83 -0.17 20.08
N GLY A 42 -10.61 0.25 21.09
CA GLY A 42 -10.40 -0.19 22.48
C GLY A 42 -10.47 -1.70 22.68
N THR A 43 -11.43 -2.37 22.02
CA THR A 43 -11.52 -3.85 22.06
C THR A 43 -10.32 -4.49 21.38
N PHE A 44 -9.92 -4.00 20.20
CA PHE A 44 -8.80 -4.53 19.43
C PHE A 44 -7.46 -4.41 20.16
N GLU A 45 -7.17 -3.24 20.74
CA GLU A 45 -5.95 -3.02 21.52
C GLU A 45 -5.88 -3.96 22.73
N THR A 46 -7.03 -4.21 23.37
CA THR A 46 -7.13 -5.17 24.48
C THR A 46 -6.86 -6.59 24.01
N LEU A 47 -7.48 -7.04 22.91
CA LEU A 47 -7.28 -8.38 22.35
C LEU A 47 -5.82 -8.59 21.94
N TYR A 48 -5.21 -7.61 21.26
CA TYR A 48 -3.80 -7.69 20.87
C TYR A 48 -2.87 -7.84 22.06
N ARG A 49 -3.13 -7.11 23.15
CA ARG A 49 -2.33 -7.23 24.38
C ARG A 49 -2.44 -8.61 25.02
N VAL A 50 -3.61 -9.25 24.94
CA VAL A 50 -3.79 -10.64 25.39
C VAL A 50 -2.95 -11.60 24.52
N VAL A 51 -2.98 -11.43 23.20
CA VAL A 51 -2.18 -12.22 22.25
C VAL A 51 -0.69 -12.02 22.50
N GLU A 52 -0.24 -10.78 22.76
CA GLU A 52 1.16 -10.47 23.02
C GLU A 52 1.69 -11.23 24.25
N VAL A 53 0.93 -11.23 25.35
CA VAL A 53 1.31 -11.99 26.56
C VAL A 53 1.40 -13.48 26.25
N HIS A 54 0.42 -14.03 25.53
CA HIS A 54 0.43 -15.45 25.19
C HIS A 54 1.57 -15.83 24.24
N MET A 55 1.84 -15.00 23.23
CA MET A 55 2.93 -15.20 22.26
C MET A 55 4.30 -15.14 22.95
N HIS A 56 4.47 -14.30 23.97
CA HIS A 56 5.69 -14.23 24.75
C HIS A 56 6.01 -15.56 25.45
N ASP A 57 5.00 -16.26 25.96
CA ASP A 57 5.18 -17.52 26.69
C ASP A 57 5.52 -18.71 25.77
N VAL A 58 5.01 -18.71 24.52
CA VAL A 58 5.14 -19.84 23.59
C VAL A 58 6.20 -19.65 22.52
N SER A 59 6.60 -18.40 22.24
CA SER A 59 7.54 -18.07 21.17
C SER A 59 8.96 -17.81 21.68
N PRO A 60 9.98 -18.52 21.18
CA PRO A 60 11.37 -18.22 21.51
C PRO A 60 11.87 -16.93 20.84
N LEU A 61 11.09 -16.32 19.94
CA LEU A 61 11.50 -15.16 19.14
C LEU A 61 11.15 -13.80 19.77
N GLY A 62 10.55 -13.78 20.96
CA GLY A 62 10.03 -12.57 21.57
C GLY A 62 8.85 -11.97 20.78
N THR A 63 8.17 -10.99 21.37
CA THR A 63 7.09 -10.26 20.69
C THR A 63 7.65 -8.99 20.05
N PRO A 64 7.39 -8.73 18.76
CA PRO A 64 7.69 -7.43 18.19
C PRO A 64 6.77 -6.40 18.86
N GLY A 65 7.34 -5.57 19.75
CA GLY A 65 6.64 -4.52 20.51
C GLY A 65 6.19 -3.33 19.65
N LYS A 66 5.61 -3.61 18.48
CA LYS A 66 4.97 -2.62 17.62
C LYS A 66 3.53 -2.49 18.04
N ASP A 67 3.09 -1.24 18.26
CA ASP A 67 1.70 -0.96 18.60
C ASP A 67 0.78 -1.36 17.43
N PRO A 68 -0.29 -2.12 17.71
CA PRO A 68 -1.25 -2.52 16.70
C PRO A 68 -2.13 -1.34 16.33
N ARG A 69 -2.53 -1.24 15.06
CA ARG A 69 -3.41 -0.17 14.58
C ARG A 69 -4.47 -0.70 13.65
N LEU A 70 -5.72 -0.37 13.94
CA LEU A 70 -6.78 -0.46 12.95
C LEU A 70 -6.67 0.73 12.00
N VAL A 71 -6.70 0.47 10.70
CA VAL A 71 -6.52 1.47 9.66
C VAL A 71 -7.57 1.32 8.56
N THR A 72 -7.80 2.39 7.82
CA THR A 72 -8.52 2.34 6.55
C THR A 72 -7.62 1.83 5.41
N ALA A 73 -8.20 1.39 4.29
CA ALA A 73 -7.41 1.00 3.11
C ALA A 73 -6.53 2.16 2.61
N SER A 74 -7.03 3.40 2.65
CA SER A 74 -6.24 4.59 2.30
C SER A 74 -5.08 4.84 3.28
N GLN A 75 -5.27 4.60 4.57
CA GLN A 75 -4.18 4.74 5.56
C GLN A 75 -3.12 3.64 5.37
N PHE A 76 -3.56 2.39 5.15
CA PHE A 76 -2.67 1.28 4.83
C PHE A 76 -1.84 1.58 3.58
N LEU A 77 -2.46 2.10 2.52
CA LEU A 77 -1.75 2.54 1.31
C LEU A 77 -0.65 3.55 1.64
N THR A 78 -0.96 4.62 2.38
CA THR A 78 -0.01 5.69 2.71
C THR A 78 1.19 5.16 3.49
N SER A 79 0.97 4.25 4.43
CA SER A 79 2.03 3.63 5.23
C SER A 79 2.93 2.70 4.40
N ASN A 80 2.38 2.03 3.39
CA ASN A 80 3.04 0.86 2.79
C ASN A 80 3.46 1.01 1.32
N LEU A 81 2.92 1.99 0.58
CA LEU A 81 3.20 2.16 -0.86
C LEU A 81 4.69 2.25 -1.17
N LYS A 82 5.44 3.00 -0.36
CA LYS A 82 6.90 3.16 -0.52
C LYS A 82 7.69 1.89 -0.21
N GLY A 83 7.10 0.91 0.47
CA GLY A 83 7.72 -0.41 0.67
C GLY A 83 8.02 -1.14 -0.64
N LEU A 84 7.34 -0.79 -1.73
CA LEU A 84 7.58 -1.34 -3.07
C LEU A 84 8.84 -0.79 -3.74
N SER A 85 9.51 0.24 -3.17
CA SER A 85 10.69 0.86 -3.80
C SER A 85 11.80 -0.16 -4.06
N TYR A 86 12.00 -1.11 -3.14
CA TYR A 86 13.01 -2.15 -3.28
C TYR A 86 12.81 -3.02 -4.53
N LEU A 87 11.57 -3.17 -5.00
CA LEU A 87 11.23 -3.92 -6.23
C LEU A 87 11.22 -3.01 -7.45
N LEU A 88 10.55 -1.85 -7.32
CA LEU A 88 10.20 -1.02 -8.46
C LEU A 88 11.36 -0.14 -8.93
N GLU A 89 12.24 0.29 -8.04
CA GLU A 89 13.39 1.10 -8.44
C GLU A 89 14.42 0.29 -9.25
N PRO A 90 14.83 -0.93 -8.83
CA PRO A 90 15.69 -1.77 -9.66
C PRO A 90 15.02 -2.19 -10.97
N LEU A 91 13.71 -2.46 -10.95
CA LEU A 91 12.95 -2.81 -12.15
C LEU A 91 12.93 -1.64 -13.15
N SER A 92 12.71 -0.41 -12.67
CA SER A 92 12.79 0.80 -13.50
C SER A 92 14.15 0.91 -14.18
N GLU A 93 15.24 0.73 -13.44
CA GLU A 93 16.59 0.81 -14.01
C GLU A 93 16.85 -0.30 -15.04
N LEU A 94 16.31 -1.51 -14.83
CA LEU A 94 16.37 -2.59 -15.82
C LEU A 94 15.62 -2.22 -17.10
N ILE A 95 14.41 -1.66 -16.97
CA ILE A 95 13.57 -1.23 -18.10
C ILE A 95 14.27 -0.10 -18.89
N LYS A 96 14.87 0.87 -18.20
CA LYS A 96 15.64 1.93 -18.86
C LYS A 96 16.82 1.37 -19.65
N ARG A 97 17.56 0.41 -19.08
CA ARG A 97 18.68 -0.25 -19.77
C ARG A 97 18.23 -1.04 -21.01
N SER A 98 17.08 -1.71 -20.94
CA SER A 98 16.57 -2.46 -22.10
C SER A 98 16.04 -1.53 -23.19
N MET A 99 15.35 -0.44 -22.83
CA MET A 99 14.86 0.56 -23.79
C MET A 99 15.95 1.46 -24.37
N GLY A 100 17.12 1.55 -23.72
CA GLY A 100 18.31 2.21 -24.25
C GLY A 100 18.92 1.54 -25.49
N THR A 101 18.33 0.45 -26.01
CA THR A 101 18.60 -0.02 -27.38
C THR A 101 17.69 0.74 -28.36
N GLU A 102 18.27 1.77 -28.98
CA GLU A 102 17.63 2.77 -29.84
C GLU A 102 16.59 2.21 -30.82
N LEU A 103 15.32 2.41 -30.49
CA LEU A 103 14.26 2.56 -31.49
C LEU A 103 13.93 4.05 -31.52
N PRO A 104 14.07 4.75 -32.66
CA PRO A 104 13.67 6.14 -32.78
C PRO A 104 12.14 6.22 -32.66
N SER A 105 11.67 6.37 -31.42
CA SER A 105 10.26 6.60 -31.13
C SER A 105 9.98 8.11 -31.23
N PRO A 106 8.91 8.53 -31.92
CA PRO A 106 8.49 9.93 -31.97
C PRO A 106 8.02 10.47 -30.60
N ILE A 107 7.87 9.59 -29.60
CA ILE A 107 7.54 9.96 -28.22
C ILE A 107 8.76 9.65 -27.34
N PRO A 108 9.32 10.64 -26.61
CA PRO A 108 10.40 10.40 -25.66
C PRO A 108 9.89 9.57 -24.47
N LEU A 109 9.94 8.24 -24.60
CA LEU A 109 9.46 7.28 -23.60
C LEU A 109 10.23 7.35 -22.28
N ASP A 110 11.48 7.82 -22.33
CA ASP A 110 12.34 7.95 -21.15
C ASP A 110 11.74 8.88 -20.08
N GLY A 111 11.08 9.96 -20.50
CA GLY A 111 10.40 10.89 -19.59
C GLY A 111 9.08 10.36 -19.02
N LEU A 112 8.46 9.38 -19.67
CA LEU A 112 7.15 8.83 -19.29
C LEU A 112 7.26 7.54 -18.47
N THR A 113 8.40 6.86 -18.54
CA THR A 113 8.61 5.56 -17.86
C THR A 113 8.34 5.61 -16.35
N PRO A 114 8.84 6.60 -15.58
CA PRO A 114 8.54 6.70 -14.15
C PRO A 114 7.04 6.87 -13.86
N ALA A 115 6.33 7.60 -14.72
CA ALA A 115 4.89 7.80 -14.61
C ALA A 115 4.11 6.50 -14.90
N LEU A 116 4.48 5.76 -15.94
CA LEU A 116 3.87 4.47 -16.27
C LEU A 116 4.06 3.42 -15.17
N ILE A 117 5.26 3.36 -14.59
CA ILE A 117 5.55 2.46 -13.47
C ILE A 117 4.75 2.90 -12.24
N GLY A 118 4.72 4.21 -11.94
CA GLY A 118 3.94 4.76 -10.84
C GLY A 118 2.45 4.42 -10.94
N MET A 119 1.82 4.63 -12.10
CA MET A 119 0.40 4.29 -12.31
C MET A 119 0.12 2.81 -12.09
N GLN A 120 0.95 1.92 -12.65
CA GLN A 120 0.76 0.47 -12.47
C GLN A 120 0.95 0.04 -11.02
N ALA A 121 2.00 0.53 -10.36
CA ALA A 121 2.26 0.26 -8.96
C ALA A 121 1.12 0.74 -8.06
N GLY A 122 0.63 1.95 -8.31
CA GLY A 122 -0.51 2.53 -7.61
C GLY A 122 -1.78 1.71 -7.78
N SER A 123 -2.11 1.34 -9.01
CA SER A 123 -3.30 0.52 -9.29
C SER A 123 -3.26 -0.84 -8.59
N LEU A 124 -2.11 -1.53 -8.64
CA LEU A 124 -1.91 -2.80 -7.94
C LEU A 124 -2.02 -2.64 -6.42
N MET A 125 -1.37 -1.63 -5.86
CA MET A 125 -1.41 -1.37 -4.42
C MET A 125 -2.82 -0.98 -3.95
N GLY A 126 -3.57 -0.24 -4.76
CA GLY A 126 -4.98 0.08 -4.49
C GLY A 126 -5.86 -1.16 -4.43
N MET A 127 -5.71 -2.07 -5.41
CA MET A 127 -6.43 -3.35 -5.40
C MET A 127 -6.02 -4.26 -4.23
N LEU A 128 -4.74 -4.24 -3.86
CA LEU A 128 -4.24 -4.98 -2.71
C LEU A 128 -4.81 -4.43 -1.40
N ALA A 129 -4.83 -3.11 -1.22
CA ALA A 129 -5.34 -2.46 -0.02
C ALA A 129 -6.84 -2.74 0.23
N GLN A 130 -7.61 -3.04 -0.83
CA GLN A 130 -9.03 -3.44 -0.74
C GLN A 130 -9.25 -4.90 -0.32
N ARG A 131 -8.20 -5.72 -0.26
CA ARG A 131 -8.31 -7.16 0.04
C ARG A 131 -7.48 -7.59 1.24
N THR A 132 -6.30 -6.99 1.40
CA THR A 132 -5.36 -7.37 2.45
C THR A 132 -5.95 -7.09 3.83
N MET A 133 -5.92 -8.07 4.73
CA MET A 133 -6.37 -7.84 6.11
C MET A 133 -5.27 -7.17 6.95
N GLY A 134 -4.00 -7.41 6.64
CA GLY A 134 -2.87 -6.78 7.34
C GLY A 134 -1.54 -7.04 6.63
N HIS A 135 -0.43 -6.83 7.33
CA HIS A 135 0.92 -6.91 6.75
C HIS A 135 1.29 -8.31 6.25
N PHE A 136 0.97 -9.35 7.02
CA PHE A 136 1.37 -10.72 6.72
C PHE A 136 0.58 -11.37 5.57
N ASP A 137 -0.55 -10.78 5.17
CA ASP A 137 -1.38 -11.26 4.06
C ASP A 137 -0.82 -10.82 2.70
N SER A 138 -0.15 -9.65 2.65
CA SER A 138 0.34 -9.09 1.39
C SER A 138 1.50 -9.87 0.74
N LEU A 139 2.17 -10.76 1.50
CA LEU A 139 3.43 -11.44 1.14
C LEU A 139 4.58 -10.51 0.71
N LEU A 140 4.38 -9.20 0.80
CA LEU A 140 5.35 -8.18 0.43
C LEU A 140 5.99 -7.65 1.71
N PRO A 141 7.31 -7.37 1.70
CA PRO A 141 7.98 -6.74 2.83
C PRO A 141 7.64 -5.25 2.86
N LEU A 142 6.38 -4.94 3.13
CA LEU A 142 5.89 -3.59 3.28
C LEU A 142 6.57 -2.98 4.51
N LEU A 143 7.33 -1.90 4.29
CA LEU A 143 8.13 -1.25 5.32
C LEU A 143 7.24 -0.43 6.26
N GLY A 144 6.46 -1.11 7.09
CA GLY A 144 5.58 -0.53 8.10
C GLY A 144 6.19 -0.57 9.50
N GLY A 145 6.12 0.57 10.20
CA GLY A 145 6.61 0.70 11.59
C GLY A 145 5.68 0.09 12.63
N SER A 146 4.39 -0.04 12.34
CA SER A 146 3.34 -0.57 13.23
C SER A 146 2.66 -1.81 12.62
N GLN A 147 2.03 -2.64 13.45
CA GLN A 147 1.19 -3.74 12.95
C GLN A 147 -0.18 -3.20 12.56
N GLU A 148 -0.42 -3.04 11.27
CA GLU A 148 -1.70 -2.51 10.76
C GLU A 148 -2.65 -3.63 10.32
N LEU A 149 -3.93 -3.46 10.67
CA LEU A 149 -5.07 -4.26 10.22
C LEU A 149 -6.10 -3.36 9.51
N VAL A 150 -6.53 -3.76 8.32
CA VAL A 150 -7.50 -3.01 7.52
C VAL A 150 -8.91 -3.37 7.99
N ALA A 151 -9.51 -2.51 8.81
CA ALA A 151 -10.74 -2.83 9.54
C ALA A 151 -11.89 -3.29 8.62
N ALA A 152 -12.14 -2.55 7.55
CA ALA A 152 -13.22 -2.88 6.61
C ALA A 152 -13.05 -4.26 5.93
N ASN A 153 -11.81 -4.68 5.67
CA ASN A 153 -11.53 -5.96 5.02
C ASN A 153 -11.74 -7.11 6.00
N VAL A 154 -11.33 -6.93 7.26
CA VAL A 154 -11.57 -7.87 8.36
C VAL A 154 -13.08 -8.03 8.61
N ASP A 155 -13.81 -6.92 8.66
CA ASP A 155 -15.26 -6.93 8.90
C ASP A 155 -16.01 -7.62 7.76
N SER A 156 -15.60 -7.37 6.50
CA SER A 156 -16.17 -8.04 5.33
C SER A 156 -15.88 -9.53 5.35
N PHE A 157 -14.65 -9.93 5.67
CA PHE A 157 -14.29 -11.35 5.80
C PHE A 157 -15.10 -12.04 6.90
N ALA A 158 -15.24 -11.42 8.06
CA ALA A 158 -16.04 -11.98 9.15
C ALA A 158 -17.51 -12.17 8.73
N ALA A 159 -18.09 -11.17 8.06
CA ALA A 159 -19.47 -11.23 7.57
C ALA A 159 -19.67 -12.33 6.51
N ASP A 160 -18.78 -12.41 5.51
CA ASP A 160 -18.86 -13.39 4.41
C ASP A 160 -18.74 -14.84 4.90
N HIS A 161 -18.08 -15.05 6.04
CA HIS A 161 -17.85 -16.35 6.63
C HIS A 161 -18.71 -16.63 7.88
N GLU A 162 -19.64 -15.75 8.23
CA GLU A 162 -20.49 -15.86 9.43
C GLU A 162 -19.70 -16.04 10.73
N LEU A 163 -18.53 -15.40 10.82
CA LEU A 163 -17.65 -15.43 11.98
C LEU A 163 -17.88 -14.22 12.89
N ASP A 164 -17.56 -14.39 14.17
CA ASP A 164 -17.50 -13.27 15.11
C ASP A 164 -16.31 -12.37 14.77
N VAL A 165 -16.56 -11.07 14.57
CA VAL A 165 -15.54 -10.12 14.13
C VAL A 165 -14.40 -9.96 15.15
N ASP A 166 -14.69 -10.06 16.44
CA ASP A 166 -13.67 -9.96 17.49
C ASP A 166 -12.81 -11.23 17.53
N GLN A 167 -13.36 -12.39 17.13
CA GLN A 167 -12.56 -13.61 16.93
C GLN A 167 -11.64 -13.52 15.71
N VAL A 168 -12.05 -12.85 14.63
CA VAL A 168 -11.20 -12.67 13.44
C VAL A 168 -10.07 -11.66 13.69
N ARG A 169 -10.30 -10.69 14.58
CA ARG A 169 -9.31 -9.67 14.96
C ARG A 169 -8.26 -10.16 15.98
N LEU A 170 -8.49 -11.30 16.62
CA LEU A 170 -7.61 -11.94 17.60
C LEU A 170 -6.62 -12.89 16.91
#